data_AF-A0A5R9IUD0-F1
#
_entry.id   AF-A0A5R9IUD0-F1
#
_cell.length_a   1.000
_cell.length_b   1.000
_cell.length_c   1.000
_cell.angle_alpha   90.00
_cell.angle_beta   90.00
_cell.angle_gamma   90.00
#
_symmetry.space_group_name_H-M   'P 1'
#
loop_
_entity.id
_entity.type
_entity.pdbx_description
1 polymer ?
#
loop_
_entity_poly.entity_id
_entity_poly.type
_entity_poly.pdbx_seq_one_letter_code
_entity_poly.pdbx_strand_id
1 'polypeptide(L)'
;MNNENNSVILMASSRANGNTASLANRVAEQTGAFVIDLNQYCIHPYRYEKQAQNHRPIDEFMPLIDVLLQYPKILFASPVYLYYWRKVMTWFQSAALKKCFQKHSNT
;
A
#
# COMPACT_ATOMS: atom_id res chain seq x y z
N MET A 1 -11.12 10.17 -13.02
CA MET A 1 -10.63 11.40 -12.36
C MET A 1 -9.28 11.70 -12.99
N ASN A 2 -9.16 12.79 -13.74
CA ASN A 2 -7.88 13.20 -14.32
C ASN A 2 -7.07 13.87 -13.19
N ASN A 3 -6.26 13.09 -12.49
CA ASN A 3 -5.35 13.63 -11.49
C ASN A 3 -4.16 14.25 -12.22
N GLU A 4 -4.10 15.58 -12.24
CA GLU A 4 -2.87 16.32 -12.60
C GLU A 4 -1.72 16.06 -11.59
N ASN A 5 -2.03 15.40 -10.48
CA ASN A 5 -1.06 14.94 -9.50
C ASN A 5 -0.43 13.62 -9.94
N ASN A 6 0.77 13.73 -10.50
CA ASN A 6 1.55 12.63 -11.06
C ASN A 6 2.14 11.67 -9.99
N SER A 7 1.81 11.86 -8.70
CA SER A 7 2.46 11.18 -7.57
C SER A 7 1.52 10.91 -6.40
N VAL A 8 1.69 9.75 -5.77
CA VAL A 8 1.04 9.38 -4.51
C VAL A 8 2.10 8.96 -3.48
N ILE A 9 1.88 9.32 -2.22
CA ILE A 9 2.66 8.88 -1.07
C ILE A 9 1.82 7.82 -0.33
N LEU A 10 2.28 6.58 -0.33
CA LEU A 10 1.68 5.49 0.43
C LEU A 10 2.35 5.40 1.79
N MET A 11 1.62 5.79 2.84
CA MET A 11 2.12 5.81 4.21
C MET A 11 1.74 4.53 4.97
N ALA A 12 2.74 3.92 5.60
CA ALA A 12 2.63 2.71 6.42
C ALA A 12 3.17 2.94 7.85
N SER A 13 2.65 3.96 8.54
CA SER A 13 3.02 4.28 9.94
C SER A 13 2.00 3.66 10.89
N SER A 14 2.36 3.17 12.07
CA SER A 14 1.34 2.80 13.08
C SER A 14 0.82 3.99 13.90
N ARG A 15 1.38 5.18 13.67
CA ARG A 15 0.96 6.42 14.30
C ARG A 15 0.56 7.37 13.19
N ALA A 16 -0.74 7.64 13.08
CA ALA A 16 -1.28 8.58 12.10
C ALA A 16 -0.68 10.00 12.23
N ASN A 17 -0.27 10.40 13.44
CA ASN A 17 0.34 11.71 13.72
C ASN A 17 1.84 11.61 14.09
N GLY A 18 2.54 10.58 13.60
CA GLY A 18 3.97 10.38 13.87
C GLY A 18 4.90 11.18 12.96
N ASN A 19 6.22 11.05 13.19
CA ASN A 19 7.25 11.72 12.37
C ASN A 19 7.14 11.37 10.88
N THR A 20 6.80 10.11 10.55
CA THR A 20 6.59 9.69 9.15
C THR A 20 5.42 10.42 8.51
N ALA A 21 4.34 10.68 9.26
CA ALA A 21 3.19 11.44 8.76
C ALA A 21 3.54 12.92 8.57
N SER A 22 4.23 13.52 9.53
CA SER A 22 4.72 14.91 9.41
C SER A 22 5.63 15.10 8.19
N LEU A 23 6.56 14.15 7.96
CA LEU A 23 7.43 14.19 6.79
C LEU A 23 6.65 13.98 5.49
N ALA A 24 5.75 12.99 5.45
CA ALA A 24 4.92 12.72 4.27
C ALA A 24 4.07 13.94 3.88
N ASN A 25 3.46 14.61 4.86
CA ASN A 25 2.67 15.81 4.63
C ASN A 25 3.52 16.97 4.09
N ARG A 26 4.71 17.20 4.66
CA ARG A 26 5.65 18.23 4.14
C ARG A 26 6.07 17.96 2.70
N VAL A 27 6.35 16.70 2.36
CA VAL A 27 6.69 16.31 0.98
C VAL A 27 5.47 16.50 0.07
N ALA A 28 4.27 16.14 0.52
CA ALA A 28 3.03 16.35 -0.23
C ALA A 28 2.78 17.83 -0.51
N GLU A 29 2.94 18.71 0.48
CA GLU A 29 2.80 20.17 0.33
C GLU A 29 3.75 20.74 -0.73
N GLN A 30 4.97 20.22 -0.83
CA GLN A 30 5.96 20.68 -1.80
C GLN A 30 5.78 20.09 -3.21
N THR A 31 5.20 18.90 -3.31
CA THR A 31 5.15 18.12 -4.57
C THR A 31 3.75 18.04 -5.17
N GLY A 32 2.71 18.42 -4.43
CA GLY A 32 1.32 18.18 -4.79
C GLY A 32 0.92 16.70 -4.72
N ALA A 33 1.75 15.83 -4.15
CA ALA A 33 1.46 14.40 -4.09
C ALA A 33 0.27 14.10 -3.16
N PHE A 34 -0.57 13.15 -3.56
CA PHE A 34 -1.67 12.70 -2.71
C PHE A 34 -1.15 11.76 -1.62
N VAL A 35 -1.62 11.90 -0.37
CA VAL A 35 -1.20 11.02 0.73
C VAL A 35 -2.29 10.00 1.04
N ILE A 36 -1.92 8.72 1.02
CA ILE A 36 -2.77 7.59 1.42
C ILE A 36 -2.20 6.98 2.69
N ASP A 37 -2.97 6.97 3.78
CA ASP A 37 -2.59 6.28 5.03
C ASP A 37 -3.19 4.88 5.07
N LEU A 38 -2.33 3.85 5.10
CA LEU A 38 -2.76 2.46 5.19
C LEU A 38 -3.55 2.14 6.48
N ASN A 39 -3.45 2.94 7.55
CA ASN A 39 -4.27 2.74 8.75
C ASN A 39 -5.76 3.00 8.50
N GLN A 40 -6.10 3.70 7.42
CA GLN A 40 -7.48 4.01 7.06
C GLN A 40 -8.15 2.88 6.27
N TYR A 41 -7.43 1.81 5.96
CA TYR A 41 -7.91 0.69 5.15
C TYR A 41 -7.93 -0.60 5.96
N CYS A 42 -8.98 -1.39 5.78
CA CYS A 42 -9.05 -2.75 6.31
C CYS A 42 -8.28 -3.70 5.39
N ILE A 43 -7.00 -3.93 5.68
CA ILE A 43 -6.14 -4.86 4.93
C ILE A 43 -5.84 -6.07 5.81
N HIS A 44 -6.30 -7.24 5.37
CA HIS A 44 -6.05 -8.49 6.09
C HIS A 44 -4.70 -9.12 5.68
N PRO A 45 -4.04 -9.86 6.59
CA PRO A 45 -2.86 -10.64 6.23
C PRO A 45 -3.18 -11.62 5.10
N TYR A 46 -2.29 -11.71 4.11
CA TYR A 46 -2.45 -12.67 3.02
C TYR A 46 -2.47 -14.11 3.55
N ARG A 47 -3.53 -14.87 3.23
CA ARG A 47 -3.69 -16.28 3.58
C ARG A 47 -3.56 -17.16 2.33
N TYR A 48 -2.75 -18.21 2.41
CA TYR A 48 -2.57 -19.18 1.33
C TYR A 48 -3.71 -20.19 1.21
N GLU A 49 -4.49 -20.35 2.28
CA GLU A 49 -5.63 -21.27 2.32
C GLU A 49 -6.76 -20.78 1.40
N LYS A 50 -7.10 -21.60 0.40
CA LYS A 50 -8.23 -21.41 -0.50
C LYS A 50 -9.56 -21.78 0.18
N GLN A 51 -9.77 -21.43 1.45
CA GLN A 51 -11.08 -21.64 2.06
C GLN A 51 -12.09 -20.63 1.48
N ALA A 52 -13.29 -21.15 1.22
CA ALA A 52 -14.34 -20.54 0.40
C ALA A 52 -14.48 -19.02 0.63
N GLN A 53 -14.51 -18.25 -0.45
CA GLN A 53 -14.74 -16.80 -0.52
C GLN A 53 -15.92 -16.29 0.34
N ASN A 54 -16.83 -17.18 0.72
CA ASN A 54 -18.12 -16.88 1.33
C ASN A 54 -18.05 -16.34 2.77
N HIS A 55 -16.89 -16.43 3.44
CA HIS A 55 -16.66 -15.90 4.80
C HIS A 55 -15.47 -14.93 4.88
N ARG A 56 -15.09 -14.30 3.75
CA ARG A 56 -14.02 -13.30 3.80
C ARG A 56 -14.56 -12.00 4.41
N PRO A 57 -13.94 -11.48 5.50
CA PRO A 57 -14.19 -10.09 5.90
C PRO A 57 -13.82 -9.14 4.75
N ILE A 58 -14.45 -7.98 4.73
CA ILE A 58 -14.25 -6.95 3.70
C ILE A 58 -12.76 -6.58 3.69
N ASP A 59 -12.08 -6.88 2.59
CA ASP A 59 -10.66 -6.61 2.39
C ASP A 59 -10.50 -5.52 1.33
N GLU A 60 -9.99 -4.36 1.74
CA GLU A 60 -9.86 -3.17 0.90
C GLU A 60 -8.54 -3.14 0.13
N PHE A 61 -7.74 -4.21 0.19
CA PHE A 61 -6.47 -4.30 -0.53
C PHE A 61 -6.63 -4.13 -2.03
N MET A 62 -7.52 -4.89 -2.69
CA MET A 62 -7.65 -4.84 -4.16
C MET A 62 -8.17 -3.48 -4.65
N PRO A 63 -9.24 -2.90 -4.06
CA PRO A 63 -9.65 -1.53 -4.38
C PRO A 63 -8.52 -0.50 -4.20
N LEU A 64 -7.72 -0.61 -3.14
CA LEU A 64 -6.58 0.27 -2.91
C LEU A 64 -5.50 0.12 -4.00
N ILE A 65 -5.19 -1.11 -4.44
CA ILE A 65 -4.27 -1.33 -5.56
C ILE A 65 -4.76 -0.65 -6.83
N ASP A 66 -6.05 -0.76 -7.15
CA ASP A 66 -6.63 -0.13 -8.34
C ASP A 66 -6.54 1.41 -8.28
N VAL A 67 -6.60 2.01 -7.10
CA VAL A 67 -6.33 3.44 -6.88
C VAL A 67 -4.85 3.76 -7.09
N LEU A 68 -3.95 2.97 -6.49
CA LEU A 68 -2.51 3.20 -6.58
C LEU A 68 -1.97 3.10 -8.01
N LEU A 69 -2.51 2.18 -8.81
CA LEU A 69 -2.11 1.98 -10.21
C LEU A 69 -2.49 3.14 -11.14
N GLN A 70 -3.34 4.07 -10.68
CA GLN A 70 -3.66 5.30 -11.43
C GLN A 70 -2.53 6.35 -11.33
N TYR A 71 -1.60 6.19 -10.38
CA TYR A 71 -0.49 7.11 -10.19
C TYR A 71 0.79 6.57 -10.83
N PRO A 72 1.48 7.35 -11.68
CA PRO A 72 2.71 6.89 -12.32
C PRO A 72 3.92 6.87 -11.37
N LYS A 73 3.87 7.63 -10.26
CA LYS A 73 4.90 7.63 -9.22
C LYS A 73 4.28 7.32 -7.87
N ILE A 74 4.80 6.30 -7.20
CA ILE A 74 4.37 5.89 -5.85
C ILE A 74 5.58 6.01 -4.92
N LEU A 75 5.46 6.85 -3.89
CA LEU A 75 6.46 7.04 -2.84
C LEU A 75 6.03 6.26 -1.60
N PHE A 76 6.87 5.36 -1.12
CA PHE A 76 6.57 4.60 0.10
C PHE A 76 7.13 5.33 1.33
N ALA A 77 6.25 5.73 2.25
CA ALA A 77 6.62 6.37 3.50
C ALA A 77 6.38 5.40 4.66
N SER A 78 7.44 4.78 5.18
CA SER A 78 7.37 3.95 6.38
C SER A 78 8.47 4.32 7.37
N PRO A 79 8.18 4.33 8.69
CA PRO A 79 9.22 4.39 9.71
C PRO A 79 10.19 3.20 9.56
N VAL A 80 11.49 3.48 9.69
CA VAL A 80 12.52 2.44 9.76
C VAL A 80 12.48 1.81 11.15
N TYR A 81 12.08 0.53 11.23
CA TYR A 81 12.24 -0.28 12.43
C TYR A 81 13.41 -1.25 12.18
N LEU A 82 14.36 -1.30 13.12
CA LEU A 82 15.59 -2.08 13.00
C LEU A 82 15.28 -3.58 12.83
N TYR A 83 15.99 -4.18 11.86
CA TYR A 83 16.02 -5.58 11.43
C TYR A 83 14.89 -6.16 10.57
N TYR A 84 13.83 -5.42 10.24
CA TYR A 84 12.91 -5.81 9.16
C TYR A 84 12.04 -4.64 8.74
N TRP A 85 11.72 -4.53 7.45
CA TRP A 85 10.55 -3.73 7.05
C TRP A 85 9.35 -4.23 7.89
N ARG A 86 8.48 -3.34 8.39
CA ARG A 86 7.26 -3.78 9.09
C ARG A 86 6.59 -4.93 8.33
N LYS A 87 6.15 -5.97 9.05
CA LYS A 87 5.55 -7.19 8.48
C LYS A 87 4.53 -6.89 7.38
N VAL A 88 3.72 -5.84 7.55
CA VAL A 88 2.73 -5.37 6.56
C VAL A 88 3.35 -5.08 5.19
N MET A 89 4.46 -4.35 5.11
CA MET A 89 5.08 -4.06 3.82
C MET A 89 5.78 -5.28 3.23
N THR A 90 6.42 -6.09 4.07
CA THR A 90 7.03 -7.33 3.57
C THR A 90 5.97 -8.26 2.99
N TRP A 91 4.76 -8.30 3.58
CA TRP A 91 3.61 -9.02 3.03
C TRP A 91 3.15 -8.41 1.72
N PHE A 92 3.06 -7.08 1.63
CA PHE A 92 2.70 -6.36 0.41
C PHE A 92 3.64 -6.72 -0.76
N GLN A 93 4.95 -6.61 -0.55
CA GLN A 93 5.96 -6.91 -1.57
C GLN A 93 5.92 -8.38 -2.01
N SER A 94 5.77 -9.29 -1.04
CA SER A 94 5.68 -10.73 -1.32
C SER A 94 4.44 -11.08 -2.15
N ALA A 95 3.30 -10.43 -1.89
CA ALA A 95 2.07 -10.65 -2.64
C ALA A 95 2.15 -10.08 -4.06
N ALA A 96 2.74 -8.89 -4.22
CA ALA A 96 2.90 -8.24 -5.52
C ALA A 96 3.81 -9.05 -6.46
N LEU A 97 4.99 -9.47 -5.99
CA LEU A 97 5.93 -10.28 -6.77
C LEU A 97 5.32 -11.61 -7.24
N LYS A 98 4.60 -12.31 -6.35
CA LYS A 98 4.02 -13.62 -6.67
C LYS A 98 2.86 -13.53 -7.67
N LYS A 99 2.02 -12.50 -7.57
CA LYS A 99 0.94 -12.29 -8.55
C LYS A 99 1.49 -11.92 -9.93
N CYS A 100 2.59 -11.16 -10.00
CA CYS A 100 3.28 -10.89 -11.27
C CYS A 100 3.87 -12.16 -11.90
N PHE A 101 4.48 -13.05 -11.10
CA PHE A 101 4.99 -14.34 -11.59
C PHE A 101 3.87 -15.25 -12.12
N GLN A 102 2.75 -15.32 -11.41
CA GLN A 102 1.63 -16.18 -11.79
C GLN A 102 0.91 -15.71 -13.06
N LYS A 103 1.01 -14.41 -13.37
CA LYS A 103 0.53 -13.83 -14.64
C LYS A 103 1.41 -14.19 -15.85
N HIS A 104 2.70 -14.48 -15.63
CA HIS A 104 3.63 -14.89 -16.70
C HIS A 104 3.80 -16.41 -16.86
N SER A 105 3.36 -17.22 -15.88
CA SER A 105 3.42 -18.69 -15.95
C SER A 105 2.20 -19.34 -16.63
N ASN A 106 1.17 -18.57 -16.97
CA ASN A 106 -0.07 -19.04 -17.61
C ASN A 106 -0.22 -18.55 -19.07
N THR A 107 0.90 -18.21 -19.70
CA THR A 107 1.08 -17.96 -21.14
C THR A 107 2.14 -18.91 -21.65
#